data_AF-A0A2I2A7Q7-F1
#
_entry.id   AF-A0A2I2A7Q7-F1
#
_cell.length_a   1.000
_cell.length_b   1.000
_cell.length_c   1.000
_cell.angle_alpha   90.00
_cell.angle_beta   90.00
_cell.angle_gamma   90.00
#
_symmetry.space_group_name_H-M   'P 1'
#
loop_
_entity.id
_entity.type
_entity.pdbx_description
1 polymer ?
#
loop_
_entity_poly.entity_id
_entity_poly.type
_entity_poly.pdbx_seq_one_letter_code
_entity_poly.pdbx_strand_id
1 'polypeptide(L)'
;MSKLRDLEQVNVAVSALDDMTQQNAALVEQLAATSGNMSEEAKTQADFVGKFKISAITTELGNSKGSQKASFELEEAKNRHRAWTVDLERFLVGEKVEFDENSVRRDDACLLGKWIYSEGKKYEHLAEMQKLITVHAEMHQTVGRVIDAKALGDMQLASQQKDKVGHYSRQIIELIDELKRHLFHDGQAEAKSTASLPTHQHEISEPSQPKGQHDEWEDF
;
A
#
# COMPACT_ATOMS: atom_id res chain seq x y z
N MET A 1 5.05 -43.84 -49.36
CA MET A 1 5.34 -42.48 -48.86
C MET A 1 4.25 -41.86 -47.95
N SER A 2 3.15 -42.57 -47.61
CA SER A 2 2.09 -42.04 -46.73
C SER A 2 2.43 -42.10 -45.23
N LYS A 3 2.98 -43.23 -44.75
CA LYS A 3 3.28 -43.47 -43.32
C LYS A 3 4.25 -42.47 -42.66
N LEU A 4 5.19 -41.89 -43.43
CA LEU A 4 6.16 -40.92 -42.90
C LEU A 4 5.53 -39.55 -42.62
N ARG A 5 4.52 -39.14 -43.42
CA ARG A 5 3.76 -37.90 -43.19
C ARG A 5 2.81 -38.00 -42.01
N ASP A 6 2.21 -39.18 -41.79
CA ASP A 6 1.34 -39.42 -40.63
C ASP A 6 2.14 -39.41 -39.32
N LEU A 7 3.35 -39.98 -39.30
CA LEU A 7 4.24 -39.96 -38.13
C LEU A 7 4.73 -38.54 -37.79
N GLU A 8 4.98 -37.71 -38.80
CA GLU A 8 5.36 -36.32 -38.62
C GLU A 8 4.22 -35.48 -38.04
N GLN A 9 2.98 -35.69 -38.52
CA GLN A 9 1.79 -35.04 -37.94
C GLN A 9 1.53 -35.48 -36.50
N VAL A 10 1.75 -36.76 -36.17
CA VAL A 10 1.65 -37.25 -34.78
C VAL A 10 2.71 -36.60 -33.90
N ASN A 11 3.95 -36.46 -34.38
CA ASN A 11 5.01 -35.82 -33.61
C ASN A 11 4.71 -34.33 -33.31
N VAL A 12 4.18 -33.60 -34.30
CA VAL A 12 3.73 -32.22 -34.12
C VAL A 12 2.57 -32.12 -33.13
N ALA A 13 1.60 -33.03 -33.21
CA ALA A 13 0.47 -33.07 -32.28
C ALA A 13 0.92 -33.39 -30.85
N VAL A 14 1.89 -34.28 -30.67
CA VAL A 14 2.45 -34.62 -29.35
C VAL A 14 3.21 -33.44 -28.75
N SER A 15 4.05 -32.75 -29.53
CA SER A 15 4.70 -31.51 -29.06
C SER A 15 3.70 -30.42 -28.70
N ALA A 16 2.64 -30.23 -29.49
CA ALA A 16 1.59 -29.26 -29.18
C ALA A 16 0.80 -29.62 -27.90
N LEU A 17 0.58 -30.91 -27.64
CA LEU A 17 -0.02 -31.38 -26.40
C LEU A 17 0.91 -31.20 -25.20
N ASP A 18 2.22 -31.35 -25.36
CA ASP A 18 3.21 -31.08 -24.33
C ASP A 18 3.24 -29.59 -23.97
N ASP A 19 3.27 -28.71 -24.98
CA ASP A 19 3.17 -27.26 -24.80
C ASP A 19 1.88 -26.87 -24.05
N MET A 20 0.74 -27.46 -24.44
CA MET A 20 -0.54 -27.23 -23.77
C MET A 20 -0.55 -27.78 -22.34
N THR A 21 0.12 -28.90 -22.08
CA THR A 21 0.24 -29.49 -20.74
C THR A 21 1.10 -28.61 -19.84
N GLN A 22 2.20 -28.05 -20.36
CA GLN A 22 3.04 -27.10 -19.64
C GLN A 22 2.28 -25.78 -19.37
N GLN A 23 1.52 -25.27 -20.34
CA GLN A 23 0.65 -24.11 -20.14
C GLN A 23 -0.42 -24.36 -19.08
N ASN A 24 -1.05 -25.55 -19.08
CA ASN A 24 -2.02 -25.92 -18.06
C ASN A 24 -1.36 -25.99 -16.67
N ALA A 25 -0.14 -26.54 -16.57
CA ALA A 25 0.61 -26.57 -15.32
C ALA A 25 0.93 -25.15 -14.82
N ALA A 26 1.43 -24.27 -15.70
CA ALA A 26 1.72 -22.88 -15.37
C ALA A 26 0.46 -22.10 -14.95
N LEU A 27 -0.67 -22.33 -15.63
CA LEU A 27 -1.95 -21.72 -15.28
C LEU A 27 -2.44 -22.21 -13.92
N VAL A 28 -2.30 -23.50 -13.61
CA VAL A 28 -2.66 -24.09 -12.32
C VAL A 28 -1.79 -23.53 -11.20
N GLU A 29 -0.49 -23.37 -11.41
CA GLU A 29 0.41 -22.73 -10.44
C GLU A 29 0.04 -21.28 -10.19
N GLN A 30 -0.26 -20.52 -11.25
CA GLN A 30 -0.71 -19.13 -11.16
C GLN A 30 -2.05 -19.03 -10.42
N LEU A 31 -2.97 -19.95 -10.68
CA LEU A 31 -4.27 -20.01 -9.99
C LEU A 31 -4.09 -20.36 -8.51
N ALA A 32 -3.17 -21.27 -8.17
CA ALA A 32 -2.85 -21.62 -6.80
C ALA A 32 -2.23 -20.42 -6.04
N ALA A 33 -1.31 -19.69 -6.67
CA ALA A 33 -0.75 -18.46 -6.12
C ALA A 33 -1.83 -17.38 -5.92
N THR A 34 -2.73 -17.23 -6.89
CA THR A 34 -3.88 -16.31 -6.81
C THR A 34 -4.80 -16.70 -5.64
N SER A 35 -5.13 -17.99 -5.50
CA SER A 35 -5.96 -18.52 -4.42
C SER A 35 -5.33 -18.33 -3.04
N GLY A 36 -4.01 -18.49 -2.94
CA GLY A 36 -3.25 -18.22 -1.71
C GLY A 36 -3.35 -16.76 -1.29
N ASN A 37 -3.16 -15.83 -2.22
CA ASN A 37 -3.33 -14.39 -1.97
C ASN A 37 -4.76 -14.05 -1.57
N MET A 38 -5.77 -14.61 -2.25
CA MET A 38 -7.18 -14.40 -1.89
C MET A 38 -7.52 -14.89 -0.47
N SER A 39 -6.95 -16.03 -0.05
CA SER A 39 -7.13 -16.55 1.32
C SER A 39 -6.54 -15.61 2.38
N GLU A 40 -5.35 -15.06 2.12
CA GLU A 40 -4.71 -14.09 3.01
C GLU A 40 -5.47 -12.75 3.04
N GLU A 41 -6.01 -12.32 1.91
CA GLU A 41 -6.89 -11.16 1.82
C GLU A 41 -8.20 -11.35 2.59
N ALA A 42 -8.84 -12.53 2.48
CA ALA A 42 -10.06 -12.86 3.22
C ALA A 42 -9.82 -12.86 4.73
N LYS A 43 -8.66 -13.34 5.18
CA LYS A 43 -8.26 -13.26 6.59
C LYS A 43 -8.10 -11.81 7.06
N THR A 44 -7.47 -10.97 6.25
CA THR A 44 -7.30 -9.53 6.55
C THR A 44 -8.66 -8.81 6.66
N GLN A 45 -9.61 -9.14 5.79
CA GLN A 45 -10.98 -8.61 5.86
C GLN A 45 -11.71 -9.08 7.12
N ALA A 46 -11.57 -10.35 7.50
CA ALA A 46 -12.16 -10.90 8.72
C ALA A 46 -11.62 -10.20 9.98
N ASP A 47 -10.31 -9.95 10.04
CA ASP A 47 -9.66 -9.21 11.14
C ASP A 47 -10.22 -7.79 11.26
N PHE A 48 -10.54 -7.13 10.15
CA PHE A 48 -11.14 -5.79 10.15
C PHE A 48 -12.58 -5.77 10.67
N VAL A 49 -13.42 -6.74 10.28
CA VAL A 49 -14.76 -6.91 10.89
C VAL A 49 -14.64 -7.11 12.40
N GLY A 50 -13.57 -7.77 12.87
CA GLY A 50 -13.20 -7.85 14.28
C GLY A 50 -12.96 -6.49 14.94
N LYS A 51 -12.26 -5.56 14.26
CA LYS A 51 -11.98 -4.21 14.78
C LYS A 51 -13.24 -3.37 14.99
N PHE A 52 -14.26 -3.49 14.14
CA PHE A 52 -15.55 -2.80 14.35
C PHE A 52 -16.24 -3.20 15.65
N LYS A 53 -16.17 -4.49 16.03
CA LYS A 53 -16.71 -4.96 17.32
C LYS A 53 -16.00 -4.31 18.51
N ILE A 54 -14.70 -4.03 18.38
CA ILE A 54 -13.89 -3.42 19.45
C ILE A 54 -14.12 -1.91 19.55
N SER A 55 -14.29 -1.22 18.41
CA SER A 55 -14.49 0.24 18.38
C SER A 55 -15.85 0.69 18.92
N ALA A 56 -16.90 -0.13 18.71
CA ALA A 56 -18.21 0.10 19.33
C ALA A 56 -18.14 0.15 20.87
N ILE A 57 -17.16 -0.51 21.48
CA ILE A 57 -16.95 -0.56 22.95
C ILE A 57 -16.09 0.63 23.44
N THR A 58 -15.27 1.24 22.57
CA THR A 58 -14.30 2.29 22.93
C THR A 58 -14.74 3.73 22.62
N THR A 59 -15.95 3.92 22.08
CA THR A 59 -16.50 5.24 21.67
C THR A 59 -16.72 6.22 22.85
N GLU A 60 -16.61 5.75 24.11
CA GLU A 60 -16.90 6.53 25.32
C GLU A 60 -15.75 7.48 25.80
N LEU A 61 -14.53 7.42 25.25
CA LEU A 61 -13.39 8.18 25.80
C LEU A 61 -12.76 9.11 24.75
N GLY A 62 -13.15 10.39 24.81
CA GLY A 62 -12.72 11.44 23.89
C GLY A 62 -11.37 12.07 24.25
N ASN A 63 -10.41 12.00 23.33
CA ASN A 63 -9.51 13.12 22.92
C ASN A 63 -8.54 12.76 21.76
N SER A 64 -8.63 11.59 21.14
CA SER A 64 -7.73 11.09 20.08
C SER A 64 -8.35 11.04 18.67
N LYS A 65 -9.45 11.77 18.44
CA LYS A 65 -10.35 11.57 17.28
C LYS A 65 -9.70 11.71 15.90
N GLY A 66 -8.76 12.64 15.69
CA GLY A 66 -8.19 12.92 14.36
C GLY A 66 -7.20 11.84 13.87
N SER A 67 -6.25 11.47 14.73
CA SER A 67 -5.22 10.45 14.44
C SER A 67 -5.83 9.04 14.31
N GLN A 68 -6.78 8.70 15.18
CA GLN A 68 -7.53 7.43 15.12
C GLN A 68 -8.41 7.34 13.88
N LYS A 69 -9.09 8.44 13.49
CA LYS A 69 -9.89 8.50 12.25
C LYS A 69 -9.04 8.27 11.00
N ALA A 70 -7.90 8.95 10.87
CA ALA A 70 -7.02 8.76 9.72
C ALA A 70 -6.47 7.33 9.66
N SER A 71 -6.09 6.74 10.79
CA SER A 71 -5.64 5.34 10.85
C SER A 71 -6.74 4.38 10.38
N PHE A 72 -8.00 4.63 10.75
CA PHE A 72 -9.15 3.84 10.34
C PHE A 72 -9.49 4.02 8.85
N GLU A 73 -9.55 5.25 8.34
CA GLU A 73 -9.81 5.55 6.92
C GLU A 73 -8.75 4.91 6.01
N LEU A 74 -7.48 4.89 6.43
CA LEU A 74 -6.40 4.23 5.71
C LEU A 74 -6.49 2.69 5.77
N GLU A 75 -6.99 2.11 6.86
CA GLU A 75 -7.25 0.66 6.91
C GLU A 75 -8.42 0.26 6.00
N GLU A 76 -9.49 1.05 6.01
CA GLU A 76 -10.62 0.83 5.09
C GLU A 76 -10.17 0.98 3.63
N ALA A 77 -9.34 1.97 3.32
CA ALA A 77 -8.74 2.13 2.01
C ALA A 77 -7.98 0.87 1.57
N LYS A 78 -7.11 0.31 2.44
CA LYS A 78 -6.39 -0.94 2.16
C LYS A 78 -7.35 -2.09 1.84
N ASN A 79 -8.39 -2.26 2.65
CA ASN A 79 -9.36 -3.34 2.47
C ASN A 79 -10.13 -3.20 1.16
N ARG A 80 -10.55 -1.98 0.80
CA ARG A 80 -11.22 -1.76 -0.48
C ARG A 80 -10.30 -2.04 -1.67
N HIS A 81 -9.02 -1.69 -1.60
CA HIS A 81 -8.06 -1.98 -2.67
C HIS A 81 -7.78 -3.49 -2.82
N ARG A 82 -7.80 -4.25 -1.72
CA ARG A 82 -7.77 -5.72 -1.78
C ARG A 82 -9.03 -6.26 -2.46
N ALA A 83 -10.20 -5.87 -1.95
CA ALA A 83 -11.45 -6.37 -2.52
C ALA A 83 -11.66 -5.99 -3.99
N TRP A 84 -11.10 -4.86 -4.43
CA TRP A 84 -11.18 -4.42 -5.82
C TRP A 84 -10.53 -5.41 -6.80
N THR A 85 -9.47 -6.12 -6.40
CA THR A 85 -8.84 -7.13 -7.28
C THR A 85 -9.80 -8.29 -7.54
N VAL A 86 -10.54 -8.72 -6.52
CA VAL A 86 -11.58 -9.76 -6.60
C VAL A 86 -12.78 -9.26 -7.43
N ASP A 87 -13.23 -8.04 -7.20
CA ASP A 87 -14.32 -7.43 -7.98
C ASP A 87 -13.96 -7.38 -9.48
N LEU A 88 -12.70 -7.09 -9.80
CA LEU A 88 -12.21 -7.07 -11.18
C LEU A 88 -12.13 -8.47 -11.81
N GLU A 89 -11.77 -9.51 -11.03
CA GLU A 89 -11.82 -10.91 -11.47
C GLU A 89 -13.25 -11.33 -11.83
N ARG A 90 -14.18 -11.09 -10.91
CA ARG A 90 -15.60 -11.38 -11.08
C ARG A 90 -16.15 -10.67 -12.31
N PHE A 91 -15.78 -9.40 -12.49
CA PHE A 91 -16.12 -8.66 -13.69
C PHE A 91 -15.60 -9.35 -14.95
N LEU A 92 -14.32 -9.75 -15.03
CA LEU A 92 -13.76 -10.38 -16.23
C LEU A 92 -14.44 -11.71 -16.59
N VAL A 93 -14.87 -12.51 -15.60
CA VAL A 93 -15.60 -13.77 -15.85
C VAL A 93 -17.09 -13.57 -16.17
N GLY A 94 -17.55 -12.32 -16.24
CA GLY A 94 -18.92 -11.98 -16.63
C GLY A 94 -19.93 -12.00 -15.47
N GLU A 95 -19.48 -12.08 -14.22
CA GLU A 95 -20.37 -11.87 -13.09
C GLU A 95 -20.83 -10.42 -13.02
N LYS A 96 -22.03 -10.23 -12.45
CA LYS A 96 -22.55 -8.89 -12.17
C LYS A 96 -21.76 -8.28 -11.01
N VAL A 97 -21.12 -7.15 -11.30
CA VAL A 97 -20.41 -6.32 -10.32
C VAL A 97 -20.99 -4.91 -10.41
N GLU A 98 -21.28 -4.31 -9.26
CA GLU A 98 -21.86 -2.97 -9.18
C GLU A 98 -20.74 -1.94 -9.01
N PHE A 99 -20.32 -1.31 -10.11
CA PHE A 99 -19.48 -0.10 -10.08
C PHE A 99 -19.74 0.77 -11.32
N ASP A 100 -19.47 2.08 -11.19
CA ASP A 100 -19.53 3.01 -12.32
C ASP A 100 -18.18 3.03 -13.07
N GLU A 101 -18.19 2.66 -14.35
CA GLU A 101 -16.98 2.55 -15.18
C GLU A 101 -16.19 3.85 -15.31
N ASN A 102 -16.86 5.01 -15.20
CA ASN A 102 -16.18 6.30 -15.28
C ASN A 102 -15.50 6.65 -13.95
N SER A 103 -16.19 6.41 -12.83
CA SER A 103 -15.68 6.66 -11.48
C SER A 103 -14.48 5.79 -11.15
N VAL A 104 -14.38 4.56 -11.66
CA VAL A 104 -13.30 3.63 -11.31
C VAL A 104 -11.97 3.95 -11.99
N ARG A 105 -11.99 4.79 -13.03
CA ARG A 105 -10.79 5.33 -13.70
C ARG A 105 -10.22 6.55 -12.99
N ARG A 106 -11.02 7.16 -12.13
CA ARG A 106 -10.67 8.36 -11.38
C ARG A 106 -10.09 7.95 -10.04
N ASP A 107 -8.86 8.37 -9.81
CA ASP A 107 -8.16 8.15 -8.56
C ASP A 107 -8.76 9.00 -7.43
N ASP A 108 -9.22 10.21 -7.71
CA ASP A 108 -9.88 11.08 -6.71
C ASP A 108 -11.25 10.60 -6.20
N ALA A 109 -11.87 9.61 -6.85
CA ALA A 109 -13.20 9.14 -6.52
C ALA A 109 -13.23 8.09 -5.38
N CYS A 110 -12.16 7.33 -5.20
CA CYS A 110 -12.09 6.26 -4.21
C CYS A 110 -11.85 6.82 -2.79
N LEU A 111 -12.01 5.97 -1.75
CA LEU A 111 -11.80 6.39 -0.35
C LEU A 111 -10.37 6.90 -0.12
N LEU A 112 -9.37 6.21 -0.69
CA LEU A 112 -7.97 6.63 -0.59
C LEU A 112 -7.73 7.96 -1.30
N GLY A 113 -8.22 8.13 -2.52
CA GLY A 113 -8.11 9.38 -3.27
C GLY A 113 -8.73 10.56 -2.54
N LYS A 114 -9.95 10.39 -2.03
CA LYS A 114 -10.61 11.41 -1.20
C LYS A 114 -9.76 11.80 0.00
N TRP A 115 -9.12 10.85 0.65
CA TRP A 115 -8.21 11.11 1.76
C TRP A 115 -6.93 11.82 1.29
N ILE A 116 -6.29 11.34 0.21
CA ILE A 116 -5.08 11.94 -0.39
C ILE A 116 -5.30 13.42 -0.69
N TYR A 117 -6.42 13.77 -1.35
CA TYR A 117 -6.70 15.14 -1.79
C TYR A 117 -7.34 16.04 -0.71
N SER A 118 -7.60 15.50 0.47
CA SER A 118 -8.00 16.25 1.67
C SER A 118 -6.86 16.23 2.69
N GLU A 119 -6.98 15.38 3.71
CA GLU A 119 -6.10 15.35 4.87
C GLU A 119 -4.70 14.84 4.53
N GLY A 120 -4.56 14.05 3.48
CA GLY A 120 -3.29 13.58 2.96
C GLY A 120 -2.38 14.69 2.43
N LYS A 121 -2.94 15.83 1.99
CA LYS A 121 -2.16 16.96 1.42
C LYS A 121 -1.08 17.49 2.37
N LYS A 122 -1.31 17.45 3.68
CA LYS A 122 -0.30 17.88 4.66
C LYS A 122 0.98 17.06 4.62
N TYR A 123 0.92 15.84 4.09
CA TYR A 123 2.02 14.88 3.99
C TYR A 123 2.62 14.80 2.59
N GLU A 124 2.19 15.64 1.65
CA GLU A 124 2.64 15.64 0.25
C GLU A 124 4.16 15.86 0.10
N HIS A 125 4.80 16.46 1.10
CA HIS A 125 6.25 16.64 1.15
C HIS A 125 7.02 15.34 1.42
N LEU A 126 6.36 14.29 1.93
CA LEU A 126 7.00 12.99 2.18
C LEU A 126 7.16 12.20 0.88
N ALA A 127 8.34 11.58 0.70
CA ALA A 127 8.65 10.82 -0.51
C ALA A 127 7.70 9.63 -0.71
N GLU A 128 7.34 8.96 0.38
CA GLU A 128 6.39 7.84 0.41
C GLU A 128 4.99 8.28 -0.02
N MET A 129 4.56 9.48 0.38
CA MET A 129 3.27 10.05 -0.01
C MET A 129 3.24 10.37 -1.52
N GLN A 130 4.31 10.95 -2.07
CA GLN A 130 4.39 11.22 -3.51
C GLN A 130 4.37 9.93 -4.34
N LYS A 131 5.07 8.89 -3.85
CA LYS A 131 5.03 7.57 -4.48
C LYS A 131 3.64 6.95 -4.39
N LEU A 132 2.96 7.07 -3.23
CA LEU A 132 1.59 6.59 -3.06
C LEU A 132 0.64 7.25 -4.06
N ILE A 133 0.68 8.58 -4.19
CA ILE A 133 -0.13 9.34 -5.16
C ILE A 133 0.10 8.82 -6.58
N THR A 134 1.37 8.66 -6.97
CA THR A 134 1.75 8.22 -8.31
C THR A 134 1.26 6.81 -8.61
N VAL A 135 1.54 5.85 -7.71
CA VAL A 135 1.16 4.45 -7.89
C VAL A 135 -0.36 4.29 -7.89
N HIS A 136 -1.06 5.05 -7.03
CA HIS A 136 -2.52 5.05 -6.95
C HIS A 136 -3.17 5.53 -8.25
N ALA A 137 -2.69 6.64 -8.82
CA ALA A 137 -3.16 7.13 -10.11
C ALA A 137 -2.94 6.10 -11.23
N GLU A 138 -1.75 5.50 -11.30
CA GLU A 138 -1.43 4.49 -12.32
C GLU A 138 -2.28 3.23 -12.19
N MET A 139 -2.60 2.81 -10.96
CA MET A 139 -3.53 1.68 -10.73
C MET A 139 -4.89 1.97 -11.34
N HIS A 140 -5.49 3.14 -11.06
CA HIS A 140 -6.80 3.51 -11.58
C HIS A 140 -6.82 3.65 -13.11
N GLN A 141 -5.75 4.16 -13.72
CA GLN A 141 -5.60 4.14 -15.18
C GLN A 141 -5.50 2.72 -15.73
N THR A 142 -4.80 1.82 -15.04
CA THR A 142 -4.71 0.40 -15.40
C THR A 142 -6.06 -0.29 -15.33
N VAL A 143 -6.88 0.00 -14.32
CA VAL A 143 -8.27 -0.49 -14.21
C VAL A 143 -9.08 -0.08 -15.44
N GLY A 144 -8.95 1.17 -15.90
CA GLY A 144 -9.57 1.62 -17.14
C GLY A 144 -9.17 0.77 -18.35
N ARG A 145 -7.87 0.46 -18.48
CA ARG A 145 -7.37 -0.42 -19.55
C ARG A 145 -7.94 -1.83 -19.49
N VAL A 146 -8.22 -2.37 -18.30
CA VAL A 146 -8.87 -3.69 -18.15
C VAL A 146 -10.31 -3.65 -18.69
N ILE A 147 -11.06 -2.60 -18.34
CA ILE A 147 -12.44 -2.40 -18.79
C ILE A 147 -12.48 -2.24 -20.32
N ASP A 148 -11.61 -1.40 -20.88
CA ASP A 148 -11.50 -1.19 -22.33
C ASP A 148 -11.16 -2.50 -23.07
N ALA A 149 -10.17 -3.25 -22.57
CA ALA A 149 -9.77 -4.51 -23.18
C ALA A 149 -10.91 -5.54 -23.18
N LYS A 150 -11.64 -5.66 -22.05
CA LYS A 150 -12.81 -6.55 -21.97
C LYS A 150 -13.92 -6.11 -22.93
N ALA A 151 -14.21 -4.82 -23.03
CA ALA A 151 -15.22 -4.29 -23.94
C ALA A 151 -14.89 -4.57 -25.41
N LEU A 152 -13.60 -4.62 -25.77
CA LEU A 152 -13.10 -5.01 -27.09
C LEU A 152 -13.01 -6.52 -27.31
N GLY A 153 -13.28 -7.34 -26.28
CA GLY A 153 -13.14 -8.80 -26.32
C GLY A 153 -11.70 -9.30 -26.23
N ASP A 154 -10.73 -8.42 -25.97
CA ASP A 154 -9.32 -8.79 -25.79
C ASP A 154 -9.06 -9.27 -24.36
N MET A 155 -9.46 -10.53 -24.10
CA MET A 155 -9.33 -11.15 -22.79
C MET A 155 -7.87 -11.37 -22.37
N GLN A 156 -6.94 -11.48 -23.33
CA GLN A 156 -5.52 -11.61 -23.03
C GLN A 156 -4.98 -10.31 -22.47
N LEU A 157 -5.23 -9.18 -23.14
CA LEU A 157 -4.84 -7.86 -22.64
C LEU A 157 -5.54 -7.54 -21.32
N ALA A 158 -6.83 -7.86 -21.19
CA ALA A 158 -7.59 -7.64 -19.97
C ALA A 158 -6.95 -8.39 -18.78
N SER A 159 -6.56 -9.66 -18.96
CA SER A 159 -5.86 -10.42 -17.93
C SER A 159 -4.50 -9.82 -17.58
N GLN A 160 -3.69 -9.46 -18.58
CA GLN A 160 -2.37 -8.85 -18.35
C GLN A 160 -2.46 -7.54 -17.57
N GLN A 161 -3.44 -6.69 -17.89
CA GLN A 161 -3.65 -5.42 -17.18
C GLN A 161 -4.19 -5.67 -15.77
N LYS A 162 -5.06 -6.68 -15.58
CA LYS A 162 -5.54 -7.09 -14.25
C LYS A 162 -4.40 -7.54 -13.34
N ASP A 163 -3.44 -8.29 -13.86
CA ASP A 163 -2.26 -8.71 -13.07
C ASP A 163 -1.43 -7.51 -12.60
N LYS A 164 -1.29 -6.47 -13.45
CA LYS A 164 -0.67 -5.19 -13.07
C LYS A 164 -1.47 -4.45 -12.00
N VAL A 165 -2.81 -4.43 -12.09
CA VAL A 165 -3.67 -3.86 -11.02
C VAL A 165 -3.39 -4.54 -9.69
N GLY A 166 -3.27 -5.87 -9.67
CA GLY A 166 -2.92 -6.62 -8.46
C GLY A 166 -1.55 -6.23 -7.89
N HIS A 167 -0.55 -6.03 -8.75
CA HIS A 167 0.77 -5.56 -8.34
C HIS A 167 0.74 -4.15 -7.73
N TYR A 168 0.04 -3.20 -8.37
CA TYR A 168 -0.09 -1.85 -7.83
C TYR A 168 -0.89 -1.82 -6.53
N SER A 169 -1.95 -2.63 -6.38
CA SER A 169 -2.73 -2.74 -5.15
C SER A 169 -1.84 -3.13 -3.96
N ARG A 170 -0.95 -4.11 -4.13
CA ARG A 170 0.03 -4.50 -3.09
C ARG A 170 0.99 -3.36 -2.74
N GLN A 171 1.54 -2.67 -3.73
CA GLN A 171 2.41 -1.51 -3.49
C GLN A 171 1.70 -0.39 -2.73
N ILE A 172 0.44 -0.10 -3.06
CA ILE A 172 -0.36 0.91 -2.36
C ILE A 172 -0.52 0.53 -0.89
N ILE A 173 -0.84 -0.74 -0.61
CA ILE A 173 -1.03 -1.23 0.76
C ILE A 173 0.28 -1.10 1.56
N GLU A 174 1.42 -1.48 0.97
CA GLU A 174 2.73 -1.35 1.59
C GLU A 174 3.08 0.12 1.89
N LEU A 175 2.85 1.03 0.93
CA LEU A 175 3.09 2.46 1.09
C LEU A 175 2.17 3.09 2.15
N ILE A 176 0.92 2.64 2.25
CA ILE A 176 0.03 3.05 3.35
C ILE A 176 0.60 2.58 4.69
N ASP A 177 1.10 1.35 4.79
CA ASP A 177 1.68 0.85 6.04
C ASP A 177 2.97 1.59 6.42
N GLU A 178 3.81 1.95 5.45
CA GLU A 178 4.98 2.82 5.64
C GLU A 178 4.58 4.21 6.15
N LEU A 179 3.62 4.84 5.47
CA LEU A 179 3.11 6.15 5.85
C LEU A 179 2.54 6.11 7.27
N LYS A 180 1.72 5.10 7.59
CA LYS A 180 1.18 4.93 8.94
C LYS A 180 2.27 4.77 9.99
N ARG A 181 3.34 4.02 9.70
CA ARG A 181 4.47 3.91 10.64
C ARG A 181 5.09 5.28 10.90
N HIS A 182 5.34 6.07 9.87
CA HIS A 182 5.87 7.45 10.00
C HIS A 182 4.91 8.32 10.83
N LEU A 183 3.62 8.36 10.46
CA LEU A 183 2.61 9.22 11.10
C LEU A 183 2.34 8.88 12.58
N PHE A 184 2.46 7.60 12.97
CA PHE A 184 2.09 7.14 14.31
C PHE A 184 3.30 6.74 15.18
N HIS A 185 4.53 6.78 14.66
CA HIS A 185 5.76 6.70 15.49
C HIS A 185 6.20 8.09 16.00
N ASP A 186 6.04 9.16 15.21
CA ASP A 186 6.47 10.52 15.60
C ASP A 186 5.65 11.11 16.77
N GLY A 187 4.42 10.63 16.98
CA GLY A 187 3.58 11.04 18.12
C GLY A 187 4.15 10.68 19.51
N GLN A 188 5.14 9.79 19.59
CA GLN A 188 5.87 9.49 20.84
C GLN A 188 7.21 10.22 20.97
N ALA A 189 7.77 10.73 19.88
CA ALA A 189 9.03 11.48 19.88
C ALA A 189 8.81 12.95 20.24
N GLU A 190 7.76 13.60 19.72
CA GLU A 190 7.45 15.00 20.06
C GLU A 190 7.02 15.16 21.54
N ALA A 191 6.31 14.19 22.11
CA ALA A 191 5.90 14.21 23.52
C ALA A 191 7.07 14.10 24.51
N LYS A 192 8.23 13.58 24.09
CA LYS A 192 9.46 13.56 24.89
C LYS A 192 10.30 14.82 24.74
N SER A 193 10.13 15.60 23.68
CA SER A 193 10.92 16.81 23.44
C SER A 193 10.40 18.02 24.22
N THR A 194 9.11 18.08 24.54
CA THR A 194 8.50 19.21 25.29
C THR A 194 8.56 19.05 26.83
N ALA A 195 9.19 18.00 27.34
CA ALA A 195 9.27 17.69 28.78
C ALA A 195 10.67 17.92 29.39
N SER A 196 11.52 18.76 28.79
CA SER A 196 12.73 19.28 29.44
C SER A 196 12.43 20.64 30.08
N LEU A 197 12.43 20.66 31.42
CA LEU A 197 12.23 21.84 32.26
C LEU A 197 13.24 22.98 31.98
N PRO A 198 12.89 24.25 32.25
CA PRO A 198 13.80 25.38 32.14
C PRO A 198 14.86 25.32 33.26
N THR A 199 16.13 25.27 32.88
CA THR A 199 17.24 25.48 33.82
C THR A 199 17.28 26.96 34.21
N HIS A 200 16.81 27.27 35.42
CA HIS A 200 17.10 28.54 36.09
C HIS A 200 18.61 28.63 36.34
N GLN A 201 19.31 29.49 35.59
CA GLN A 201 20.66 29.92 35.93
C GLN A 201 20.55 31.02 36.98
N HIS A 202 20.95 30.70 38.21
CA HIS A 202 21.14 31.69 39.27
C HIS A 202 22.57 32.23 39.13
N GLU A 203 22.64 33.50 38.76
CA GLU A 203 23.84 34.29 38.58
C GLU A 203 24.47 34.57 39.97
N ILE A 204 25.63 33.99 40.23
CA ILE A 204 26.50 34.39 41.35
C ILE A 204 27.81 34.91 40.76
N SER A 205 27.95 36.23 40.81
CA SER A 205 29.12 36.98 40.38
C SER A 205 30.22 36.89 41.44
N GLU A 206 31.43 36.47 41.06
CA GLU A 206 32.66 36.71 41.83
C GLU A 206 33.73 37.40 40.96
N PRO A 207 34.60 38.24 41.55
CA PRO A 207 35.26 39.33 40.86
C PRO A 207 36.61 38.95 40.24
N SER A 208 36.91 39.63 39.14
CA SER A 208 38.13 39.62 38.35
C SER A 208 39.39 40.08 39.11
N GLN A 209 40.45 39.27 39.07
CA GLN A 209 41.84 39.70 39.36
C GLN A 209 42.61 40.03 38.07
N PRO A 210 43.48 41.06 38.06
CA PRO A 210 44.31 41.41 36.91
C PRO A 210 45.68 40.71 36.94
N LYS A 211 46.22 40.50 35.73
CA LYS A 211 47.57 39.99 35.46
C LYS A 211 48.66 40.98 35.92
N GLY A 212 49.75 40.43 36.47
CA GLY A 212 51.03 41.10 36.65
C GLY A 212 52.13 40.08 36.90
N GLN A 213 53.18 40.15 36.08
CA GLN A 213 54.28 39.22 35.89
C GLN A 213 55.51 39.67 36.69
N HIS A 214 56.25 38.75 37.32
CA HIS A 214 57.73 38.74 37.47
C HIS A 214 58.18 37.61 38.43
N ASP A 215 59.17 36.81 37.99
CA ASP A 215 60.46 36.48 38.65
C ASP A 215 60.45 35.92 40.10
N GLU A 216 61.28 35.00 40.58
CA GLU A 216 62.41 34.16 40.16
C GLU A 216 62.88 33.48 41.48
N TRP A 217 63.37 32.23 41.47
CA TRP A 217 64.19 31.56 42.54
C TRP A 217 63.55 31.34 43.94
N GLU A 218 63.97 30.44 44.86
CA GLU A 218 64.78 29.22 44.97
C GLU A 218 64.47 28.64 46.38
N ASP A 219 64.79 27.36 46.61
CA ASP A 219 65.12 26.71 47.90
C ASP A 219 64.41 27.10 49.22
N PHE A 220 63.68 26.15 49.81
CA PHE A 220 64.01 25.51 51.11
C PHE A 220 63.10 24.33 51.44
#